data_AF-A0A377Q872-F1
#
_entry.id   AF-A0A377Q872-F1
#
_cell.length_a   1.000
_cell.length_b   1.000
_cell.length_c   1.000
_cell.angle_alpha   90.00
_cell.angle_beta   90.00
_cell.angle_gamma   90.00
#
_symmetry.space_group_name_H-M   'P 1'
#
loop_
_entity.id
_entity.type
_entity.pdbx_description
1 polymer ?
#
loop_
_entity_poly.entity_id
_entity_poly.type
_entity_poly.pdbx_seq_one_letter_code
_entity_poly.pdbx_strand_id
1 'polypeptide(L)'
;MHHACKKKALDDQLYVFSDNNGNRHHNDAMITAHGEQLLFGNTFSRTLTVPAGTAISFFAPHGNTLTTTFNNCGRGANRPAGVVERVGAGAECYDYNLTKFEGYHCKGLTGIATLDKIIDCCYDGQRGLSYDNLETLVQDPTVNVDVITIRNRWWSREMTLSSLIFQLINAGYHYNEIYCSFCRGPA
;
A
#
# COMPACT_ATOMS: atom_id res chain seq x y z
N MET A 1 -20.02 14.13 10.38
CA MET A 1 -20.33 12.72 10.70
C MET A 1 -19.04 11.94 10.49
N HIS A 2 -18.52 11.26 11.51
CA HIS A 2 -17.35 10.40 11.34
C HIS A 2 -17.82 9.14 10.59
N HIS A 3 -17.39 8.98 9.35
CA HIS A 3 -17.57 7.72 8.63
C HIS A 3 -16.60 6.73 9.29
N ALA A 4 -17.10 5.72 10.00
CA ALA A 4 -16.22 4.68 10.50
C ALA A 4 -15.57 3.93 9.31
N CYS A 5 -14.40 3.36 9.56
CA CYS A 5 -13.68 2.52 8.60
C CYS A 5 -13.82 1.07 9.03
N LYS A 6 -13.90 0.15 8.06
CA LYS A 6 -13.82 -1.28 8.32
C LYS A 6 -12.58 -1.90 7.68
N LYS A 7 -11.73 -2.50 8.51
CA LYS A 7 -10.72 -3.47 8.07
C LYS A 7 -11.43 -4.72 7.55
N LYS A 8 -11.26 -5.04 6.26
CA LYS A 8 -11.80 -6.23 5.62
C LYS A 8 -10.67 -7.12 5.12
N ALA A 9 -10.70 -8.39 5.52
CA ALA A 9 -9.86 -9.40 4.88
C ALA A 9 -10.45 -9.73 3.51
N LEU A 10 -9.64 -9.66 2.45
CA LEU A 10 -10.05 -10.17 1.14
C LEU A 10 -9.77 -11.67 1.03
N ASP A 11 -8.66 -12.10 1.62
CA ASP A 11 -8.24 -13.48 1.71
C ASP A 11 -7.39 -13.68 2.98
N ASP A 12 -6.57 -14.73 3.02
CA ASP A 12 -5.66 -14.99 4.14
C ASP A 12 -4.43 -14.06 4.21
N GLN A 13 -4.15 -13.29 3.16
CA GLN A 13 -2.91 -12.54 2.94
C GLN A 13 -3.10 -11.01 2.83
N LEU A 14 -4.31 -10.49 2.58
CA LEU A 14 -4.56 -9.06 2.37
C LEU A 14 -5.64 -8.48 3.29
N TYR A 15 -5.37 -7.27 3.81
CA TYR A 15 -6.39 -6.40 4.37
C TYR A 15 -6.59 -5.17 3.50
N VAL A 16 -7.86 -4.77 3.37
CA VAL A 16 -8.27 -3.47 2.83
C VAL A 16 -8.92 -2.67 3.95
N PHE A 17 -8.51 -1.40 4.06
CA PHE A 17 -9.07 -0.39 4.94
C PHE A 17 -9.80 0.62 4.04
N SER A 18 -11.12 0.68 4.18
CA SER A 18 -11.99 1.48 3.32
C SER A 18 -13.26 1.86 4.09
N ASP A 19 -14.42 1.96 3.43
CA ASP A 19 -15.67 2.39 4.06
C ASP A 19 -16.15 1.45 5.19
N ASN A 20 -17.23 1.85 5.87
CA ASN A 20 -17.88 1.12 6.95
C ASN A 20 -18.30 -0.32 6.60
N ASN A 21 -18.53 -0.60 5.32
CA ASN A 21 -18.94 -1.91 4.83
C ASN A 21 -17.75 -2.73 4.35
N GLY A 22 -16.56 -2.13 4.34
CA GLY A 22 -15.36 -2.65 3.72
C GLY A 22 -15.47 -2.69 2.20
N ASN A 23 -16.39 -1.95 1.59
CA ASN A 23 -16.47 -1.79 0.14
C ASN A 23 -15.53 -0.66 -0.29
N ARG A 24 -15.16 -0.65 -1.57
CA ARG A 24 -14.36 0.43 -2.17
C ARG A 24 -15.00 1.79 -1.91
N HIS A 25 -14.32 2.65 -1.16
CA HIS A 25 -14.76 4.01 -0.85
C HIS A 25 -14.21 5.03 -1.84
N HIS A 26 -12.96 4.87 -2.23
CA HIS A 26 -12.25 5.78 -3.12
C HIS A 26 -11.95 5.13 -4.48
N ASN A 27 -11.76 5.98 -5.49
CA ASN A 27 -11.35 5.51 -6.82
C ASN A 27 -9.91 5.03 -6.87
N ASP A 28 -9.10 5.42 -5.89
CA ASP A 28 -7.68 5.14 -5.82
C ASP A 28 -7.36 4.34 -4.55
N ALA A 29 -6.24 3.62 -4.58
CA ALA A 29 -5.74 2.89 -3.42
C ALA A 29 -4.25 3.09 -3.20
N MET A 30 -3.80 2.88 -1.97
CA MET A 30 -2.40 2.85 -1.60
C MET A 30 -2.04 1.49 -1.01
N ILE A 31 -0.98 0.87 -1.53
CA ILE A 31 -0.36 -0.32 -0.95
C ILE A 31 0.71 0.12 0.03
N THR A 32 0.60 -0.31 1.29
CA THR A 32 1.65 -0.22 2.30
C THR A 32 2.19 -1.60 2.64
N ALA A 33 3.45 -1.83 2.26
CA ALA A 33 4.15 -3.10 2.38
C ALA A 33 5.66 -2.83 2.52
N HIS A 34 6.41 -3.83 2.98
CA HIS A 34 7.80 -3.94 2.52
C HIS A 34 7.75 -4.48 1.09
N GLY A 35 8.61 -3.93 0.24
CA GLY A 35 8.74 -4.34 -1.14
C GLY A 35 10.20 -4.70 -1.37
N GLU A 36 10.42 -5.80 -2.05
CA GLU A 36 11.75 -6.20 -2.48
C GLU A 36 11.71 -6.62 -3.94
N GLN A 37 12.77 -6.31 -4.65
CA GLN A 37 13.00 -6.89 -5.95
C GLN A 37 13.27 -8.39 -5.79
N LEU A 38 12.55 -9.21 -6.55
CA LEU A 38 12.77 -10.65 -6.65
C LEU A 38 14.21 -10.94 -7.12
N LEU A 39 15.10 -11.32 -6.20
CA LEU A 39 16.48 -11.70 -6.49
C LEU A 39 16.72 -13.19 -6.19
N PHE A 40 16.41 -14.08 -7.14
CA PHE A 40 16.96 -15.44 -7.13
C PHE A 40 17.25 -15.92 -8.56
N GLY A 41 18.53 -16.22 -8.83
CA GLY A 41 19.02 -17.03 -9.95
C GLY A 41 18.72 -16.52 -11.37
N ASN A 42 19.67 -15.77 -11.97
CA ASN A 42 19.94 -15.55 -13.42
C ASN A 42 18.78 -15.43 -14.43
N THR A 43 17.53 -15.24 -14.02
CA THR A 43 16.37 -15.10 -14.92
C THR A 43 15.49 -14.01 -14.37
N PHE A 44 15.41 -12.94 -15.15
CA PHE A 44 14.97 -11.60 -14.79
C PHE A 44 13.58 -11.52 -14.12
N SER A 45 13.47 -10.55 -13.21
CA SER A 45 12.31 -9.68 -13.02
C SER A 45 11.02 -10.17 -13.68
N ARG A 46 10.12 -10.76 -12.89
CA ARG A 46 8.74 -10.92 -13.35
C ARG A 46 8.19 -9.53 -13.65
N THR A 47 7.60 -9.37 -14.82
CA THR A 47 6.79 -8.19 -15.13
C THR A 47 5.33 -8.55 -14.90
N LEU A 48 4.52 -7.53 -14.64
CA LEU A 48 3.08 -7.62 -14.71
C LEU A 48 2.57 -6.60 -15.73
N THR A 49 1.56 -6.99 -16.49
CA THR A 49 0.81 -6.05 -17.34
C THR A 49 -0.18 -5.31 -16.46
N VAL A 50 -0.13 -3.99 -16.46
CA VAL A 50 -1.06 -3.17 -15.69
C VAL A 50 -2.50 -3.41 -16.19
N PRO A 51 -3.45 -3.73 -15.31
CA PRO A 51 -4.84 -3.98 -15.71
C PRO A 51 -5.48 -2.81 -16.46
N ALA A 52 -6.44 -3.14 -17.33
CA ALA A 52 -7.23 -2.13 -18.03
C ALA A 52 -7.94 -1.20 -17.04
N GLY A 53 -7.90 0.11 -17.30
CA GLY A 53 -8.53 1.11 -16.44
C GLY A 53 -7.75 1.46 -15.16
N THR A 54 -6.57 0.86 -14.93
CA THR A 54 -5.73 1.12 -13.76
C THR A 54 -4.38 1.72 -14.16
N ALA A 55 -3.81 2.56 -13.30
CA ALA A 55 -2.41 2.94 -13.33
C ALA A 55 -1.71 2.53 -12.02
N ILE A 56 -0.41 2.29 -12.08
CA ILE A 56 0.43 2.00 -10.92
C ILE A 56 1.44 3.12 -10.77
N SER A 57 1.45 3.75 -9.61
CA SER A 57 2.34 4.87 -9.29
C SER A 57 3.29 4.47 -8.17
N PHE A 58 4.59 4.68 -8.36
CA PHE A 58 5.63 4.32 -7.41
C PHE A 58 6.25 5.57 -6.79
N PHE A 59 6.48 5.52 -5.47
CA PHE A 59 7.19 6.58 -4.73
C PHE A 59 8.70 6.37 -4.67
N ALA A 60 9.18 5.13 -4.84
CA ALA A 60 10.60 4.81 -4.96
C ALA A 60 10.97 4.57 -6.44
N PRO A 61 12.18 4.93 -6.90
CA PRO A 61 12.70 4.46 -8.18
C PRO A 61 12.91 2.94 -8.16
N HIS A 62 12.88 2.28 -9.32
CA HIS A 62 13.27 0.88 -9.42
C HIS A 62 14.71 0.68 -8.93
N GLY A 63 14.97 -0.34 -8.12
CA GLY A 63 16.29 -0.60 -7.53
C GLY A 63 16.58 0.17 -6.24
N ASN A 64 15.65 1.02 -5.77
CA ASN A 64 15.88 1.90 -4.63
C ASN A 64 14.96 1.60 -3.44
N THR A 65 15.50 1.81 -2.24
CA THR A 65 14.73 1.90 -1.00
C THR A 65 13.84 3.14 -1.04
N LEU A 66 12.62 3.01 -0.51
CA LEU A 66 11.74 4.16 -0.34
C LEU A 66 12.30 5.08 0.75
N THR A 67 12.62 6.32 0.39
CA THR A 67 13.23 7.30 1.31
C THR A 67 12.19 8.15 2.05
N THR A 68 10.94 8.16 1.59
CA THR A 68 9.82 8.87 2.24
C THR A 68 8.56 8.01 2.19
N THR A 69 7.95 7.77 3.35
CA THR A 69 6.70 7.01 3.47
C THR A 69 5.57 7.96 3.85
N PHE A 70 4.38 7.76 3.26
CA PHE A 70 3.09 8.38 3.58
C PHE A 70 2.88 9.90 3.45
N ASN A 71 3.90 10.76 3.53
CA ASN A 71 3.74 12.22 3.36
C ASN A 71 3.14 12.63 2.01
N ASN A 72 3.16 11.71 1.06
CA ASN A 72 2.73 11.95 -0.30
C ASN A 72 1.22 11.88 -0.49
N CYS A 73 0.48 11.14 0.35
CA CYS A 73 -0.97 10.92 0.16
C CYS A 73 -1.87 12.00 0.79
N GLY A 74 -1.28 12.98 1.47
CA GLY A 74 -2.01 14.02 2.19
C GLY A 74 -2.18 15.29 1.38
N ARG A 75 -3.43 15.77 1.32
CA ARG A 75 -3.89 17.12 0.95
C ARG A 75 -4.25 17.35 -0.52
N GLY A 76 -5.48 17.00 -0.88
CA GLY A 76 -6.30 17.71 -1.88
C GLY A 76 -5.75 17.84 -3.31
N ALA A 77 -4.58 17.27 -3.59
CA ALA A 77 -3.99 17.22 -4.91
C ALA A 77 -4.56 16.00 -5.64
N ASN A 78 -4.90 16.17 -6.91
CA ASN A 78 -5.33 15.08 -7.80
C ASN A 78 -4.27 13.96 -7.95
N ARG A 79 -3.05 14.17 -7.43
CA ARG A 79 -1.98 13.19 -7.38
C ARG A 79 -1.12 13.41 -6.12
N PRO A 80 -0.80 12.35 -5.37
CA PRO A 80 0.21 12.38 -4.33
C PRO A 80 1.52 13.03 -4.78
N ALA A 81 2.11 13.89 -3.95
CA ALA A 81 3.45 14.42 -4.21
C ALA A 81 4.48 13.27 -4.27
N GLY A 82 5.64 13.46 -4.89
CA GLY A 82 6.73 12.48 -4.80
C GLY A 82 6.55 11.16 -5.57
N VAL A 83 5.52 10.99 -6.40
CA VAL A 83 5.48 9.87 -7.36
C VAL A 83 6.61 10.04 -8.38
N VAL A 84 7.53 9.08 -8.41
CA VAL A 84 8.71 9.13 -9.29
C VAL A 84 8.52 8.34 -10.58
N GLU A 85 7.58 7.40 -10.60
CA GLU A 85 7.24 6.59 -11.77
C GLU A 85 5.75 6.30 -11.78
N ARG A 86 5.15 6.32 -12.98
CA ARG A 86 3.77 5.93 -13.20
C ARG A 86 3.67 5.07 -14.45
N VAL A 87 3.09 3.89 -14.31
CA VAL A 87 2.87 2.94 -15.40
C VAL A 87 1.37 2.82 -15.65
N GLY A 88 0.94 3.14 -16.86
CA GLY A 88 -0.48 3.15 -17.24
C GLY A 88 -1.00 1.78 -17.65
N ALA A 89 -2.33 1.69 -17.79
CA ALA A 89 -3.03 0.49 -18.25
C ALA A 89 -2.41 -0.12 -19.51
N GLY A 90 -2.26 -1.44 -19.52
CA GLY A 90 -1.72 -2.22 -20.64
C GLY A 90 -0.20 -2.18 -20.79
N ALA A 91 0.50 -1.28 -20.10
CA ALA A 91 1.96 -1.28 -20.08
C ALA A 91 2.50 -2.34 -19.10
N GLU A 92 3.75 -2.73 -19.27
CA GLU A 92 4.44 -3.61 -18.34
C GLU A 92 5.15 -2.82 -17.24
N CYS A 93 5.09 -3.33 -16.00
CA CYS A 93 5.98 -2.89 -14.93
C CYS A 93 6.59 -4.09 -14.22
N TYR A 94 7.67 -3.84 -13.47
CA TYR A 94 8.26 -4.84 -12.60
C TYR A 94 7.27 -5.31 -11.53
N ASP A 95 7.29 -6.61 -11.27
CA ASP A 95 6.63 -7.25 -10.15
C ASP A 95 7.58 -7.24 -8.93
N TYR A 96 7.00 -7.16 -7.75
CA TYR A 96 7.74 -7.04 -6.49
C TYR A 96 7.20 -8.04 -5.50
N ASN A 97 8.09 -8.62 -4.70
CA ASN A 97 7.69 -9.35 -3.51
C ASN A 97 7.26 -8.34 -2.46
N LEU A 98 6.09 -8.60 -1.88
CA LEU A 98 5.45 -7.77 -0.88
C LEU A 98 5.36 -8.56 0.41
N THR A 99 5.93 -7.99 1.47
CA THR A 99 5.78 -8.52 2.82
C THR A 99 5.16 -7.47 3.73
N LYS A 100 4.71 -7.90 4.90
CA LYS A 100 4.02 -7.01 5.82
C LYS A 100 4.95 -5.90 6.31
N PHE A 101 4.49 -4.66 6.18
CA PHE A 101 5.17 -3.46 6.67
C PHE A 101 5.14 -3.28 8.21
N GLU A 102 4.86 -4.33 9.00
CA GLU A 102 4.70 -4.21 10.46
C GLU A 102 5.88 -4.78 11.25
N GLY A 103 6.51 -3.90 12.04
CA GLY A 103 7.40 -4.23 13.16
C GLY A 103 6.69 -4.06 14.51
N TYR A 104 7.11 -4.84 15.51
CA TYR A 104 6.45 -5.09 16.80
C TYR A 104 6.39 -3.90 17.81
N HIS A 105 6.56 -2.63 17.39
CA HIS A 105 6.97 -1.55 18.30
C HIS A 105 6.21 -0.22 18.23
N CYS A 106 4.99 -0.17 17.68
CA CYS A 106 4.09 0.99 17.84
C CYS A 106 3.23 0.94 19.12
N LYS A 107 3.72 0.30 20.19
CA LYS A 107 3.06 0.36 21.50
C LYS A 107 3.32 1.75 22.11
N GLY A 108 2.39 2.68 21.94
CA GLY A 108 2.50 3.99 22.58
C GLY A 108 1.60 5.10 22.01
N LEU A 109 1.04 4.93 20.81
CA LEU A 109 0.03 5.85 20.29
C LEU A 109 -1.36 5.51 20.83
N THR A 110 -1.51 5.52 22.15
CA THR A 110 -2.84 5.53 22.77
C THR A 110 -3.35 6.97 22.78
N GLY A 111 -4.38 7.24 21.99
CA GLY A 111 -4.98 8.57 21.83
C GLY A 111 -4.74 9.12 20.42
N ILE A 112 -5.74 9.83 19.91
CA ILE A 112 -5.87 10.37 18.55
C ILE A 112 -4.50 10.84 18.03
N ALA A 113 -3.80 9.96 17.32
CA ALA A 113 -2.57 10.33 16.65
C ALA A 113 -3.01 11.19 15.47
N THR A 114 -2.61 12.46 15.47
CA THR A 114 -2.79 13.30 14.29
C THR A 114 -2.14 12.62 13.09
N LEU A 115 -2.70 12.79 11.89
CA LEU A 115 -2.15 12.25 10.64
C LEU A 115 -0.63 12.46 10.55
N ASP A 116 -0.17 13.65 10.92
CA ASP A 116 1.25 14.01 10.99
C ASP A 116 2.07 13.08 11.89
N LYS A 117 1.55 12.60 13.03
CA LYS A 117 2.25 11.67 13.94
C LYS A 117 2.26 10.23 13.45
N ILE A 118 1.20 9.81 12.75
CA ILE A 118 1.16 8.51 12.07
C ILE A 118 2.23 8.50 10.97
N ILE A 119 2.32 9.60 10.21
CA ILE A 119 3.32 9.78 9.17
C ILE A 119 4.73 9.86 9.79
N ASP A 120 4.94 10.62 10.87
CA ASP A 120 6.25 10.75 11.54
C ASP A 120 6.78 9.40 12.07
N CYS A 121 5.90 8.53 12.56
CA CYS A 121 6.28 7.15 12.93
C CYS A 121 6.77 6.31 11.74
N CYS A 122 6.29 6.60 10.52
CA CYS A 122 6.75 5.96 9.29
C CYS A 122 8.11 6.51 8.82
N TYR A 123 8.47 7.74 9.21
CA TYR A 123 9.68 8.44 8.78
C TYR A 123 10.95 7.96 9.50
N ASP A 124 10.86 7.53 10.76
CA ASP A 124 12.02 7.17 11.58
C ASP A 124 12.60 5.77 11.30
N GLY A 125 12.22 5.15 10.18
CA GLY A 125 12.80 3.88 9.70
C GLY A 125 12.66 2.67 10.63
N GLN A 126 11.94 2.79 11.75
CA GLN A 126 11.94 1.77 12.81
C GLN A 126 10.56 1.20 13.18
N ARG A 127 9.44 1.70 12.63
CA ARG A 127 8.13 1.46 13.25
C ARG A 127 7.02 1.29 12.20
N GLY A 128 6.57 0.04 12.02
CA GLY A 128 5.50 -0.29 11.09
C GLY A 128 4.12 0.17 11.57
N LEU A 129 3.20 0.52 10.65
CA LEU A 129 1.86 0.99 11.01
C LEU A 129 1.00 -0.14 11.58
N SER A 130 0.48 0.02 12.79
CA SER A 130 -0.52 -0.90 13.32
C SER A 130 -1.84 -0.79 12.55
N TYR A 131 -2.65 -1.85 12.56
CA TYR A 131 -3.99 -1.80 11.95
C TYR A 131 -4.87 -0.67 12.51
N ASP A 132 -4.76 -0.35 13.80
CA ASP A 132 -5.52 0.74 14.42
C ASP A 132 -5.07 2.10 13.83
N ASN A 133 -3.78 2.26 13.51
CA ASN A 133 -3.30 3.47 12.83
C ASN A 133 -3.80 3.55 11.38
N LEU A 134 -3.87 2.42 10.67
CA LEU A 134 -4.45 2.40 9.32
C LEU A 134 -5.94 2.70 9.32
N GLU A 135 -6.69 2.17 10.29
CA GLU A 135 -8.11 2.49 10.49
C GLU A 135 -8.32 3.98 10.83
N THR A 136 -7.43 4.56 11.63
CA THR A 136 -7.46 6.01 11.94
C THR A 136 -7.12 6.84 10.71
N LEU A 137 -6.12 6.42 9.92
CA LEU A 137 -5.65 7.10 8.72
C LEU A 137 -6.76 7.28 7.69
N VAL A 138 -7.48 6.21 7.35
CA VAL A 138 -8.55 6.26 6.32
C VAL A 138 -9.83 6.97 6.81
N GLN A 139 -9.93 7.29 8.10
CA GLN A 139 -11.00 8.14 8.64
C GLN A 139 -10.67 9.63 8.51
N ASP A 140 -9.42 9.99 8.18
CA ASP A 140 -9.03 11.37 7.96
C ASP A 140 -9.66 11.88 6.65
N PRO A 141 -10.47 12.95 6.67
CA PRO A 141 -11.15 13.46 5.47
C PRO A 141 -10.20 14.03 4.41
N THR A 142 -8.91 14.18 4.72
CA THR A 142 -7.88 14.60 3.77
C THR A 142 -7.24 13.43 3.02
N VAL A 143 -7.49 12.20 3.45
CA VAL A 143 -7.06 10.97 2.79
C VAL A 143 -8.15 10.52 1.82
N ASN A 144 -7.82 10.52 0.52
CA ASN A 144 -8.75 10.19 -0.55
C ASN A 144 -8.39 8.88 -1.26
N VAL A 145 -7.86 7.91 -0.51
CA VAL A 145 -7.46 6.60 -1.03
C VAL A 145 -7.90 5.51 -0.06
N ASP A 146 -8.24 4.34 -0.60
CA ASP A 146 -8.30 3.12 0.20
C ASP A 146 -6.88 2.68 0.57
N VAL A 147 -6.69 2.01 1.70
CA VAL A 147 -5.36 1.51 2.10
C VAL A 147 -5.34 -0.01 2.11
N ILE A 148 -4.33 -0.58 1.48
CA ILE A 148 -4.13 -2.03 1.34
C ILE A 148 -2.84 -2.40 2.05
N THR A 149 -2.85 -3.45 2.86
CA THR A 149 -1.63 -3.99 3.48
C THR A 149 -1.61 -5.50 3.50
N ILE A 150 -0.41 -6.06 3.65
CA ILE A 150 -0.19 -7.50 3.74
C ILE A 150 -0.45 -7.99 5.18
N ARG A 151 -1.04 -9.19 5.31
CA ARG A 151 -1.30 -9.86 6.58
C ARG A 151 -0.07 -10.66 6.99
N ASN A 152 0.32 -10.59 8.27
CA ASN A 152 1.42 -11.43 8.77
C ASN A 152 0.89 -12.85 8.92
N ARG A 153 1.46 -13.85 8.23
CA ARG A 153 1.36 -15.24 8.68
C ARG A 153 2.69 -15.94 8.46
N TRP A 154 3.15 -16.62 9.51
CA TRP A 154 4.34 -17.49 9.52
C TRP A 154 4.38 -18.49 8.35
N TRP A 155 3.21 -18.92 7.82
CA TRP A 155 3.09 -19.90 6.73
C TRP A 155 2.51 -19.31 5.43
N SER A 156 2.43 -17.99 5.31
CA SER A 156 1.91 -17.35 4.11
C SER A 156 2.86 -17.58 2.93
N ARG A 157 2.30 -17.87 1.75
CA ARG A 157 3.04 -17.78 0.49
C ARG A 157 3.56 -16.36 0.29
N GLU A 158 4.62 -16.21 -0.50
CA GLU A 158 5.07 -14.89 -0.96
C GLU A 158 3.93 -14.20 -1.71
N MET A 159 3.65 -12.95 -1.36
CA MET A 159 2.70 -12.10 -2.07
C MET A 159 3.48 -11.30 -3.09
N THR A 160 3.10 -11.37 -4.36
CA THR A 160 3.64 -10.47 -5.39
C THR A 160 2.69 -9.30 -5.62
N LEU A 161 3.18 -8.18 -6.18
CA LEU A 161 2.33 -7.07 -6.63
C LEU A 161 1.27 -7.56 -7.63
N SER A 162 1.65 -8.42 -8.56
CA SER A 162 0.71 -9.05 -9.50
C SER A 162 -0.39 -9.86 -8.81
N SER A 163 -0.02 -10.69 -7.83
CA SER A 163 -0.98 -11.50 -7.06
C SER A 163 -1.92 -10.62 -6.25
N LEU A 164 -1.40 -9.56 -5.62
CA LEU A 164 -2.19 -8.60 -4.87
C LEU A 164 -3.23 -7.91 -5.77
N ILE A 165 -2.80 -7.38 -6.92
CA ILE A 165 -3.70 -6.72 -7.88
C ILE A 165 -4.77 -7.69 -8.39
N PHE A 166 -4.39 -8.93 -8.70
CA PHE A 166 -5.34 -9.96 -9.12
C PHE A 166 -6.38 -10.26 -8.04
N GLN A 167 -5.99 -10.33 -6.77
CA GLN A 167 -6.92 -10.53 -5.66
C GLN A 167 -7.89 -9.34 -5.48
N LEU A 168 -7.41 -8.11 -5.61
CA LEU A 168 -8.28 -6.92 -5.57
C LEU A 168 -9.35 -6.98 -6.65
N ILE A 169 -8.95 -7.24 -7.90
CA ILE A 169 -9.85 -7.34 -9.05
C ILE A 169 -10.90 -8.43 -8.83
N ASN A 170 -10.47 -9.63 -8.41
CA ASN A 170 -11.39 -10.75 -8.15
C ASN A 170 -12.37 -10.47 -7.00
N ALA A 171 -11.97 -9.65 -6.03
CA ALA A 171 -12.84 -9.21 -4.94
C ALA A 171 -13.73 -8.01 -5.32
N GLY A 172 -13.69 -7.55 -6.58
CA GLY A 172 -14.50 -6.44 -7.10
C GLY A 172 -13.93 -5.04 -6.84
N TYR A 173 -12.67 -4.94 -6.41
CA TYR A 173 -11.98 -3.66 -6.23
C TYR A 173 -11.27 -3.27 -7.51
N HIS A 174 -11.87 -2.32 -8.23
CA HIS A 174 -11.28 -1.72 -9.42
C HIS A 174 -10.82 -0.31 -9.08
N TYR A 175 -9.52 -0.08 -9.03
CA TYR A 175 -8.94 1.23 -8.75
C TYR A 175 -8.45 1.90 -10.03
N ASN A 176 -8.68 3.20 -10.16
CA ASN A 176 -8.14 4.02 -11.24
C ASN A 176 -6.62 4.16 -11.11
N GLU A 177 -6.13 4.32 -9.89
CA GLU A 177 -4.70 4.40 -9.58
C GLU A 177 -4.36 3.64 -8.29
N ILE A 178 -3.24 2.91 -8.33
CA ILE A 178 -2.67 2.18 -7.19
C ILE A 178 -1.31 2.79 -6.86
N TYR A 179 -1.22 3.43 -5.71
CA TYR A 179 0.01 4.03 -5.19
C TYR A 179 0.82 3.01 -4.39
N CYS A 180 2.06 2.77 -4.82
CA CYS A 180 2.98 1.81 -4.22
C CYS A 180 3.91 2.50 -3.23
N SER A 181 3.56 2.39 -1.93
CA SER A 181 4.37 2.87 -0.80
C SER A 181 5.18 1.73 -0.21
N PHE A 182 6.18 1.28 -0.96
CA PHE A 182 7.13 0.24 -0.56
C PHE A 182 8.48 0.40 -1.28
N CYS A 183 9.51 -0.27 -0.79
CA CYS A 183 10.85 -0.29 -1.41
C CYS A 183 10.84 -1.08 -2.72
N ARG A 184 11.66 -0.67 -3.69
CA ARG A 184 11.80 -1.35 -4.98
C ARG A 184 13.23 -1.82 -5.24
N GLY A 185 14.05 -1.78 -4.20
CA GLY A 185 15.43 -2.25 -4.20
C GLY A 185 15.54 -3.73 -3.88
N PRO A 186 16.74 -4.29 -4.00
CA PRO A 186 17.03 -5.63 -3.54
C PRO A 186 16.81 -5.76 -2.02
N ALA A 187 16.42 -6.96 -1.60
CA ALA A 187 16.28 -7.34 -0.18
C ALA A 187 17.61 -7.22 0.58
#